data_AF-A0A7X8EWX0-F1
#
_entry.id   AF-A0A7X8EWX0-F1
#
_cell.length_a   1.000
_cell.length_b   1.000
_cell.length_c   1.000
_cell.angle_alpha   90.00
_cell.angle_beta   90.00
_cell.angle_gamma   90.00
#
_symmetry.space_group_name_H-M   'P 1'
#
loop_
_entity.id
_entity.type
_entity.pdbx_description
1 polymer ?
#
loop_
_entity_poly.entity_id
_entity_poly.type
_entity_poly.pdbx_seq_one_letter_code
_entity_poly.pdbx_strand_id
1 'polypeptide(L)'
;MKRLSLLAVVCVMSVATQAAIIDDSEGDLSNWTSTVILDANGGGSNAASWQIVDGKLQLHTTAYDGIEQYAMIYNGLALEVGQELQVDFFLGSGSQDLGLYVGGTEPTALVRKDYIAVYGRNNGQVFTRGFDGTAEYGLVGVWDTVPLDTLFIARIADNMYEAGYYIGSDRVVLATRTPAYPNAGTVVGVYADVRGAGELGSLDNFRVVPEPATLALLGLGGLGLLRRRRA
;
A
#
# COMPACT_ATOMS: atom_id res chain seq x y z
N MET A 1 8.55 31.57 -53.90
CA MET A 1 7.43 31.22 -52.98
C MET A 1 8.01 30.35 -51.88
N LYS A 2 8.45 30.96 -50.77
CA LYS A 2 7.84 30.88 -49.42
C LYS A 2 7.65 29.45 -48.91
N ARG A 3 8.47 29.12 -47.91
CA ARG A 3 8.56 27.83 -47.21
C ARG A 3 7.33 27.64 -46.29
N LEU A 4 6.52 26.63 -46.55
CA LEU A 4 5.90 25.84 -45.49
C LEU A 4 6.92 24.74 -45.10
N SER A 5 6.98 24.20 -43.89
CA SER A 5 5.91 24.08 -42.88
C SER A 5 6.42 24.41 -41.47
N LEU A 6 5.51 24.89 -40.61
CA LEU A 6 5.79 25.16 -39.21
C LEU A 6 5.99 23.84 -38.43
N LEU A 7 6.95 23.87 -37.51
CA LEU A 7 7.42 22.70 -36.76
C LEU A 7 6.41 22.29 -35.66
N ALA A 8 5.43 21.44 -36.02
CA ALA A 8 4.51 20.84 -35.03
C ALA A 8 5.17 19.66 -34.31
N VAL A 9 6.17 19.95 -33.46
CA VAL A 9 6.68 18.98 -32.47
C VAL A 9 5.61 18.84 -31.38
N VAL A 10 4.62 17.99 -31.65
CA VAL A 10 3.87 17.37 -30.56
C VAL A 10 4.86 16.46 -29.85
N CYS A 11 5.43 16.96 -28.75
CA CYS A 11 6.11 16.14 -27.76
C CYS A 11 5.10 15.15 -27.21
N VAL A 12 5.02 13.97 -27.84
CA VAL A 12 4.49 12.77 -27.18
C VAL A 12 5.54 12.43 -26.12
N MET A 13 5.46 13.12 -24.99
CA MET A 13 6.07 12.66 -23.76
C MET A 13 5.30 11.40 -23.39
N SER A 14 5.79 10.26 -23.87
CA SER A 14 5.62 9.00 -23.18
C SER A 14 6.32 9.17 -21.83
N VAL A 15 5.61 9.80 -20.88
CA VAL A 15 5.99 9.76 -19.48
C VAL A 15 5.91 8.29 -19.12
N ALA A 16 7.07 7.62 -19.12
CA ALA A 16 7.21 6.42 -18.33
C ALA A 16 7.01 6.89 -16.91
N THR A 17 5.79 6.74 -16.39
CA THR A 17 5.44 7.15 -15.03
C THR A 17 6.28 6.29 -14.11
N GLN A 18 7.40 6.85 -13.67
CA GLN A 18 8.35 6.18 -12.79
C GLN A 18 7.65 5.90 -11.46
N ALA A 19 8.07 4.85 -10.77
CA ALA A 19 7.66 4.63 -9.39
C ALA A 19 7.92 5.90 -8.59
N ALA A 20 6.86 6.52 -8.06
CA ALA A 20 6.96 7.71 -7.26
C ALA A 20 7.13 7.25 -5.81
N ILE A 21 8.37 7.37 -5.29
CA ILE A 21 8.58 7.34 -3.84
C ILE A 21 7.84 8.53 -3.27
N ILE A 22 6.93 8.24 -2.34
CA ILE A 22 6.13 9.21 -1.59
C ILE A 22 6.84 9.54 -0.28
N ASP A 23 7.39 8.51 0.37
CA ASP A 23 8.12 8.61 1.63
C ASP A 23 9.22 7.53 1.69
N ASP A 24 10.45 7.93 1.98
CA ASP A 24 11.66 7.11 2.17
C ASP A 24 12.10 7.05 3.65
N SER A 25 11.23 7.48 4.57
CA SER A 25 11.49 7.45 6.01
C SER A 25 12.79 8.15 6.46
N GLU A 26 13.34 9.10 5.68
CA GLU A 26 14.46 9.95 6.14
C GLU A 26 14.00 11.20 6.93
N GLY A 27 12.69 11.49 6.92
CA GLY A 27 12.11 12.74 7.45
C GLY A 27 11.40 12.64 8.80
N ASP A 28 10.22 13.26 8.89
CA ASP A 28 9.32 13.20 10.04
C ASP A 28 7.93 12.69 9.63
N LEU A 29 7.07 12.45 10.61
CA LEU A 29 5.73 11.87 10.41
C LEU A 29 4.62 12.93 10.21
N SER A 30 4.95 14.19 9.90
CA SER A 30 3.95 15.28 9.80
C SER A 30 2.97 15.12 8.63
N ASN A 31 3.37 14.41 7.58
CA ASN A 31 2.48 14.06 6.46
C ASN A 31 1.54 12.87 6.76
N TRP A 32 1.65 12.26 7.93
CA TRP A 32 0.90 11.06 8.29
C TRP A 32 -0.11 11.31 9.41
N THR A 33 -1.29 10.72 9.30
CA THR A 33 -2.32 10.72 10.36
C THR A 33 -2.60 9.30 10.81
N SER A 34 -2.39 9.01 12.10
CA SER A 34 -2.68 7.69 12.67
C SER A 34 -3.98 7.65 13.49
N THR A 35 -4.77 6.60 13.24
CA THR A 35 -6.04 6.32 13.91
C THR A 35 -6.05 4.89 14.43
N VAL A 36 -6.37 4.70 15.72
CA VAL A 36 -6.74 3.39 16.27
C VAL A 36 -8.12 3.01 15.72
N ILE A 37 -8.19 2.01 14.85
CA ILE A 37 -9.43 1.50 14.22
C ILE A 37 -10.04 0.32 14.98
N LEU A 38 -9.30 -0.29 15.91
CA LEU A 38 -9.81 -1.28 16.86
C LEU A 38 -9.06 -1.13 18.19
N ASP A 39 -9.82 -1.14 19.29
CA ASP A 39 -9.37 -1.60 20.60
C ASP A 39 -10.25 -2.82 20.95
N ALA A 40 -9.63 -3.97 21.15
CA ALA A 40 -10.31 -5.23 21.48
C ALA A 40 -10.44 -5.49 22.99
N ASN A 41 -9.74 -4.72 23.83
CA ASN A 41 -9.78 -4.84 25.28
C ASN A 41 -10.87 -3.94 25.91
N GLY A 42 -11.24 -2.85 25.23
CA GLY A 42 -12.33 -1.95 25.63
C GLY A 42 -12.02 -1.20 26.93
N GLY A 43 -10.74 -0.89 27.14
CA GLY A 43 -10.15 -0.55 28.44
C GLY A 43 -9.14 0.60 28.34
N GLY A 44 -7.89 0.35 28.77
CA GLY A 44 -6.78 1.24 28.47
C GLY A 44 -6.27 1.03 27.04
N SER A 45 -5.50 1.99 26.53
CA SER A 45 -4.82 1.86 25.24
C SER A 45 -3.39 1.36 25.40
N ASN A 46 -2.84 0.73 24.37
CA ASN A 46 -1.41 0.42 24.35
C ASN A 46 -0.61 1.73 24.38
N ALA A 47 0.54 1.71 25.07
CA ALA A 47 1.52 2.78 24.95
C ALA A 47 2.36 2.53 23.69
N ALA A 48 1.78 2.82 22.52
CA ALA A 48 2.39 2.62 21.22
C ALA A 48 2.61 3.94 20.46
N SER A 49 3.73 4.03 19.74
CA SER A 49 4.13 5.21 18.96
C SER A 49 4.74 4.82 17.62
N TRP A 50 4.26 5.42 16.55
CA TRP A 50 4.94 5.41 15.27
C TRP A 50 6.22 6.23 15.36
N GLN A 51 7.29 5.68 14.81
CA GLN A 51 8.61 6.31 14.81
C GLN A 51 9.40 5.90 13.57
N ILE A 52 10.36 6.75 13.22
CA ILE A 52 11.39 6.46 12.22
C ILE A 52 12.66 6.08 12.98
N VAL A 53 13.23 4.91 12.67
CA VAL A 53 14.50 4.43 13.23
C VAL A 53 15.36 3.89 12.10
N ASP A 54 16.62 4.31 12.03
CA ASP A 54 17.60 3.93 11.00
C ASP A 54 17.06 4.03 9.55
N GLY A 55 16.28 5.08 9.27
CA GLY A 55 15.68 5.35 7.97
C GLY A 55 14.45 4.48 7.66
N LYS A 56 13.73 3.97 8.67
CA LYS A 56 12.57 3.09 8.45
C LYS A 56 11.43 3.36 9.42
N LEU A 57 10.20 3.30 8.91
CA LEU A 57 8.97 3.45 9.67
C LEU A 57 8.66 2.18 10.47
N GLN A 58 8.40 2.31 11.77
CA GLN A 58 7.95 1.22 12.64
C GLN A 58 6.97 1.69 13.72
N LEU A 59 6.17 0.76 14.25
CA LEU A 59 5.31 0.98 15.42
C LEU A 59 5.93 0.31 16.64
N HIS A 60 6.36 1.11 17.61
CA HIS A 60 6.94 0.62 18.86
C HIS A 60 5.90 0.62 19.97
N THR A 61 5.70 -0.51 20.65
CA THR A 61 4.78 -0.66 21.79
C THR A 61 5.55 -0.90 23.09
N THR A 62 5.56 0.09 24.00
CA THR A 62 6.25 0.00 25.31
C THR A 62 5.42 -0.72 26.38
N ALA A 63 4.11 -0.55 26.37
CA ALA A 63 3.18 -1.20 27.29
C ALA A 63 1.99 -1.76 26.50
N TYR A 64 1.67 -3.03 26.74
CA TYR A 64 0.62 -3.76 26.05
C TYR A 64 -0.58 -4.00 26.98
N ASP A 65 -1.75 -3.53 26.56
CA ASP A 65 -3.06 -3.69 27.21
C ASP A 65 -4.10 -4.24 26.21
N GLY A 66 -3.71 -5.22 25.40
CA GLY A 66 -4.61 -5.95 24.50
C GLY A 66 -4.52 -5.54 23.02
N ILE A 67 -5.30 -6.26 22.20
CA ILE A 67 -5.17 -6.15 20.74
C ILE A 67 -5.72 -4.81 20.25
N GLU A 68 -4.87 -4.01 19.63
CA GLU A 68 -5.26 -2.77 18.95
C GLU A 68 -4.85 -2.80 17.48
N GLN A 69 -5.64 -2.16 16.63
CA GLN A 69 -5.33 -2.04 15.20
C GLN A 69 -5.25 -0.58 14.81
N TYR A 70 -4.26 -0.26 13.99
CA TYR A 70 -3.96 1.10 13.55
C TYR A 70 -4.08 1.18 12.03
N ALA A 71 -4.66 2.27 11.55
CA ALA A 71 -4.49 2.75 10.20
C ALA A 71 -3.74 4.08 10.27
N MET A 72 -2.61 4.19 9.59
CA MET A 72 -1.82 5.42 9.47
C MET A 72 -1.80 5.82 8.00
N ILE A 73 -2.54 6.88 7.66
CA ILE A 73 -2.71 7.32 6.26
C ILE A 73 -1.74 8.44 5.91
N TYR A 74 -1.28 8.45 4.65
CA TYR A 74 -0.53 9.57 4.10
C TYR A 74 -1.52 10.65 3.63
N ASN A 75 -1.40 11.86 4.18
CA ASN A 75 -2.41 12.91 4.06
C ASN A 75 -2.59 13.34 2.60
N GLY A 76 -3.82 13.17 2.08
CA GLY A 76 -4.21 13.57 0.73
C GLY A 76 -3.76 12.63 -0.40
N LEU A 77 -3.19 11.45 -0.10
CA LEU A 77 -2.82 10.46 -1.11
C LEU A 77 -3.93 9.41 -1.30
N ALA A 78 -4.30 9.19 -2.57
CA ALA A 78 -5.25 8.18 -3.02
C ALA A 78 -4.57 7.19 -4.00
N LEU A 79 -5.17 6.02 -4.19
CA LEU A 79 -4.76 5.01 -5.16
C LEU A 79 -5.72 4.99 -6.35
N GLU A 80 -5.25 5.42 -7.52
CA GLU A 80 -6.03 5.43 -8.76
C GLU A 80 -6.11 4.03 -9.40
N VAL A 81 -7.08 3.83 -10.29
CA VAL A 81 -7.19 2.58 -11.05
C VAL A 81 -5.97 2.39 -11.96
N GLY A 82 -5.38 1.20 -11.96
CA GLY A 82 -4.14 0.89 -12.67
C GLY A 82 -2.87 1.35 -11.93
N GLN A 83 -2.97 1.62 -10.62
CA GLN A 83 -1.84 1.87 -9.73
C GLN A 83 -1.71 0.80 -8.65
N GLU A 84 -0.47 0.59 -8.22
CA GLU A 84 -0.10 -0.30 -7.14
C GLU A 84 0.67 0.48 -6.08
N LEU A 85 0.15 0.43 -4.85
CA LEU A 85 0.83 0.88 -3.65
C LEU A 85 1.84 -0.21 -3.25
N GLN A 86 3.08 0.18 -3.04
CA GLN A 86 4.15 -0.72 -2.60
C GLN A 86 4.89 -0.14 -1.39
N VAL A 87 5.46 -1.02 -0.57
CA VAL A 87 6.39 -0.67 0.50
C VAL A 87 7.37 -1.83 0.72
N ASP A 88 8.64 -1.52 0.97
CA ASP A 88 9.63 -2.54 1.30
C ASP A 88 9.45 -2.96 2.75
N PHE A 89 9.53 -4.27 3.00
CA PHE A 89 9.26 -4.86 4.31
C PHE A 89 10.52 -5.54 4.83
N PHE A 90 10.97 -5.13 6.02
CA PHE A 90 12.07 -5.79 6.71
C PHE A 90 11.53 -6.59 7.88
N LEU A 91 11.83 -7.89 7.92
CA LEU A 91 11.41 -8.76 9.02
C LEU A 91 12.12 -8.39 10.32
N GLY A 92 11.36 -8.22 11.40
CA GLY A 92 11.86 -7.95 12.76
C GLY A 92 11.35 -8.97 13.78
N SER A 93 11.84 -8.86 15.02
CA SER A 93 11.73 -9.91 16.05
C SER A 93 10.63 -9.72 17.11
N GLY A 94 9.89 -8.60 17.10
CA GLY A 94 8.81 -8.33 18.07
C GLY A 94 7.50 -9.07 17.77
N SER A 95 6.36 -8.44 18.06
CA SER A 95 5.06 -9.14 18.12
C SER A 95 4.02 -8.73 17.06
N GLN A 96 4.15 -7.53 16.49
CA GLN A 96 3.30 -6.86 15.48
C GLN A 96 1.83 -7.28 15.45
N ASP A 97 1.12 -7.37 14.31
CA ASP A 97 1.52 -7.42 12.86
C ASP A 97 1.71 -6.02 12.16
N LEU A 98 2.34 -5.91 10.96
CA LEU A 98 2.62 -4.61 10.23
C LEU A 98 2.60 -4.70 8.67
N GLY A 99 2.04 -3.70 7.96
CA GLY A 99 2.01 -3.63 6.48
C GLY A 99 1.24 -2.46 5.85
N LEU A 100 0.59 -2.67 4.70
CA LEU A 100 -0.13 -1.65 3.92
C LEU A 100 -1.63 -1.56 4.25
N TYR A 101 -2.21 -0.38 4.00
CA TYR A 101 -3.63 -0.04 4.13
C TYR A 101 -4.13 0.72 2.89
N VAL A 102 -5.30 0.35 2.35
CA VAL A 102 -6.05 1.13 1.34
C VAL A 102 -7.53 1.19 1.72
N GLY A 103 -8.07 2.40 1.89
CA GLY A 103 -9.42 2.66 2.39
C GLY A 103 -10.29 3.47 1.43
N GLY A 104 -11.61 3.24 1.51
CA GLY A 104 -12.62 4.00 0.76
C GLY A 104 -13.05 5.31 1.42
N THR A 105 -12.67 5.51 2.68
CA THR A 105 -12.92 6.70 3.50
C THR A 105 -11.78 6.86 4.51
N GLU A 106 -11.57 8.07 5.04
CA GLU A 106 -10.64 8.30 6.15
C GLU A 106 -10.95 7.40 7.36
N PRO A 107 -9.91 6.82 8.02
CA PRO A 107 -10.12 5.94 9.16
C PRO A 107 -10.80 6.66 10.33
N THR A 108 -11.90 6.08 10.84
CA THR A 108 -12.61 6.57 12.02
C THR A 108 -12.16 5.81 13.26
N ALA A 109 -11.97 6.51 14.38
CA ALA A 109 -11.53 5.90 15.63
C ALA A 109 -12.48 4.77 16.08
N LEU A 110 -11.90 3.62 16.45
CA LEU A 110 -12.57 2.39 16.88
C LEU A 110 -13.54 1.78 15.84
N VAL A 111 -13.44 2.17 14.56
CA VAL A 111 -14.27 1.63 13.47
C VAL A 111 -13.40 0.96 12.41
N ARG A 112 -13.56 -0.36 12.27
CA ARG A 112 -13.06 -1.13 11.13
C ARG A 112 -14.11 -1.16 10.02
N LYS A 113 -13.87 -0.44 8.93
CA LYS A 113 -14.80 -0.31 7.82
C LYS A 113 -14.11 0.04 6.49
N ASP A 114 -14.63 -0.51 5.38
CA ASP A 114 -14.30 -0.14 3.99
C ASP A 114 -12.80 -0.02 3.68
N TYR A 115 -12.01 -1.05 4.03
CA TYR A 115 -10.57 -1.07 3.77
C TYR A 115 -10.04 -2.45 3.41
N ILE A 116 -8.86 -2.46 2.80
CA ILE A 116 -8.05 -3.65 2.52
C ILE A 116 -6.67 -3.43 3.15
N ALA A 117 -6.13 -4.47 3.77
CA ALA A 117 -4.79 -4.49 4.30
C ALA A 117 -4.03 -5.74 3.85
N VAL A 118 -2.71 -5.62 3.69
CA VAL A 118 -1.78 -6.74 3.57
C VAL A 118 -0.59 -6.48 4.47
N TYR A 119 -0.12 -7.50 5.18
CA TYR A 119 0.88 -7.32 6.22
C TYR A 119 1.75 -8.56 6.42
N GLY A 120 2.99 -8.31 6.84
CA GLY A 120 3.91 -9.33 7.32
C GLY A 120 3.73 -9.58 8.82
N ARG A 121 4.18 -10.76 9.25
CA ARG A 121 4.27 -11.19 10.66
C ARG A 121 5.72 -11.38 11.09
N ASN A 122 5.96 -11.45 12.40
CA ASN A 122 7.29 -11.68 13.01
C ASN A 122 7.97 -13.00 12.64
N ASN A 123 7.22 -13.98 12.14
CA ASN A 123 7.70 -15.27 11.66
C ASN A 123 7.81 -15.33 10.12
N GLY A 124 7.68 -14.18 9.43
CA GLY A 124 7.76 -14.09 7.97
C GLY A 124 6.56 -14.68 7.23
N GLN A 125 5.44 -14.92 7.91
CA GLN A 125 4.15 -15.15 7.26
C GLN A 125 3.61 -13.84 6.66
N VAL A 126 2.77 -13.94 5.61
CA VAL A 126 2.12 -12.78 4.98
C VAL A 126 0.63 -13.02 4.84
N PHE A 127 -0.19 -12.05 5.26
CA PHE A 127 -1.65 -12.15 5.21
C PHE A 127 -2.29 -10.89 4.63
N THR A 128 -3.49 -11.06 4.07
CA THR A 128 -4.42 -9.98 3.74
C THR A 128 -5.77 -10.20 4.42
N ARG A 129 -6.31 -9.10 4.97
CA ARG A 129 -7.66 -8.98 5.53
C ARG A 129 -8.24 -7.62 5.13
N GLY A 130 -9.41 -7.30 5.66
CA GLY A 130 -10.01 -5.98 5.51
C GLY A 130 -11.49 -6.04 5.83
N PHE A 131 -12.21 -4.98 5.50
CA PHE A 131 -13.62 -4.82 5.82
C PHE A 131 -14.40 -4.30 4.60
N ASP A 132 -15.55 -4.92 4.33
CA ASP A 132 -16.52 -4.56 3.30
C ASP A 132 -17.79 -4.07 4.01
N GLY A 133 -18.05 -2.76 3.99
CA GLY A 133 -18.83 -2.13 5.05
C GLY A 133 -18.18 -2.48 6.39
N THR A 134 -18.96 -3.01 7.33
CA THR A 134 -18.45 -3.52 8.63
C THR A 134 -18.24 -5.04 8.64
N ALA A 135 -18.36 -5.74 7.51
CA ALA A 135 -18.16 -7.18 7.43
C ALA A 135 -16.68 -7.49 7.18
N GLU A 136 -16.06 -8.33 8.01
CA GLU A 136 -14.65 -8.70 7.83
C GLU A 136 -14.48 -9.65 6.62
N TYR A 137 -13.52 -9.34 5.74
CA TYR A 137 -13.05 -10.28 4.73
C TYR A 137 -12.38 -11.49 5.40
N GLY A 138 -12.70 -12.69 4.92
CA GLY A 138 -11.97 -13.90 5.31
C GLY A 138 -10.46 -13.72 5.13
N LEU A 139 -9.70 -14.04 6.18
CA LEU A 139 -8.24 -13.98 6.21
C LEU A 139 -7.66 -14.92 5.15
N VAL A 140 -6.77 -14.39 4.30
CA VAL A 140 -6.04 -15.16 3.28
C VAL A 140 -4.55 -14.86 3.44
N GLY A 141 -3.68 -15.85 3.27
CA GLY A 141 -2.25 -15.66 3.43
C GLY A 141 -1.44 -16.94 3.33
N VAL A 142 -0.12 -16.80 3.48
CA VAL A 142 0.83 -17.91 3.53
C VAL A 142 1.24 -18.14 4.98
N TRP A 143 1.05 -19.38 5.45
CA TRP A 143 1.34 -19.80 6.83
C TRP A 143 2.79 -20.25 7.04
N ASP A 144 3.55 -20.43 5.97
CA ASP A 144 4.99 -20.67 6.01
C ASP A 144 5.77 -19.35 5.96
N THR A 145 7.01 -19.36 6.46
CA THR A 145 7.94 -18.23 6.31
C THR A 145 8.30 -18.05 4.84
N VAL A 146 8.07 -16.85 4.28
CA VAL A 146 8.51 -16.49 2.93
C VAL A 146 9.60 -15.41 2.95
N PRO A 147 10.51 -15.40 1.96
CA PRO A 147 11.47 -14.31 1.78
C PRO A 147 10.76 -13.09 1.15
N LEU A 148 9.92 -12.44 1.95
CA LEU A 148 9.20 -11.21 1.59
C LEU A 148 10.19 -10.04 1.46
N ASP A 149 10.18 -9.37 0.30
CA ASP A 149 10.93 -8.12 0.09
C ASP A 149 10.02 -6.87 0.09
N THR A 150 8.88 -6.94 -0.62
CA THR A 150 7.96 -5.81 -0.81
C THR A 150 6.52 -6.27 -0.64
N LEU A 151 5.70 -5.54 0.12
CA LEU A 151 4.24 -5.71 0.18
C LEU A 151 3.55 -4.84 -0.89
N PHE A 152 2.42 -5.29 -1.44
CA PHE A 152 1.65 -4.48 -2.39
C PHE A 152 0.13 -4.54 -2.21
N ILE A 153 -0.55 -3.43 -2.56
CA ILE A 153 -1.98 -3.39 -2.85
C ILE A 153 -2.20 -2.66 -4.19
N ALA A 154 -2.70 -3.36 -5.20
CA ALA A 154 -3.02 -2.84 -6.53
C ALA A 154 -4.50 -2.56 -6.67
N ARG A 155 -4.87 -1.50 -7.40
CA ARG A 155 -6.27 -1.18 -7.77
C ARG A 155 -6.50 -1.47 -9.25
N ILE A 156 -6.71 -2.76 -9.55
CA ILE A 156 -6.77 -3.28 -10.92
C ILE A 156 -8.03 -2.85 -11.70
N ALA A 157 -9.11 -2.47 -11.01
CA ALA A 157 -10.30 -1.90 -11.64
C ALA A 157 -11.07 -1.00 -10.65
N ASP A 158 -12.18 -0.41 -11.09
CA ASP A 158 -13.07 0.26 -10.15
C ASP A 158 -13.66 -0.74 -9.15
N ASN A 159 -13.60 -0.38 -7.87
CA ASN A 159 -13.88 -1.24 -6.72
C ASN A 159 -13.31 -2.67 -6.84
N MET A 160 -12.07 -2.83 -7.32
CA MET A 160 -11.39 -4.12 -7.37
C MET A 160 -9.89 -3.97 -7.10
N TYR A 161 -9.39 -4.81 -6.20
CA TYR A 161 -8.03 -4.73 -5.69
C TYR A 161 -7.35 -6.09 -5.65
N GLU A 162 -6.03 -6.10 -5.82
CA GLU A 162 -5.20 -7.25 -5.50
C GLU A 162 -4.28 -6.92 -4.33
N ALA A 163 -4.20 -7.82 -3.36
CA ALA A 163 -3.32 -7.70 -2.20
C ALA A 163 -2.31 -8.84 -2.22
N GLY A 164 -1.04 -8.55 -1.97
CA GLY A 164 0.02 -9.55 -2.08
C GLY A 164 1.41 -9.02 -1.75
N TYR A 165 2.42 -9.69 -2.30
CA TYR A 165 3.82 -9.36 -2.08
C TYR A 165 4.72 -9.73 -3.26
N TYR A 166 5.97 -9.28 -3.20
CA TYR A 166 7.05 -9.66 -4.12
C TYR A 166 8.14 -10.48 -3.41
N ILE A 167 8.74 -11.39 -4.17
CA ILE A 167 10.05 -11.99 -3.90
C ILE A 167 10.96 -11.58 -5.07
N GLY A 168 11.86 -10.63 -4.87
CA GLY A 168 12.59 -9.97 -5.95
C GLY A 168 11.64 -9.37 -6.99
N SER A 169 11.66 -9.92 -8.21
CA SER A 169 10.74 -9.52 -9.29
C SER A 169 9.40 -10.28 -9.32
N ASP A 170 9.27 -11.36 -8.55
CA ASP A 170 8.16 -12.30 -8.69
C ASP A 170 6.96 -11.85 -7.84
N ARG A 171 5.90 -11.39 -8.51
CA ARG A 171 4.66 -10.88 -7.90
C ARG A 171 3.73 -12.02 -7.51
N VAL A 172 3.43 -12.14 -6.22
CA VAL A 172 2.51 -13.13 -5.64
C VAL A 172 1.23 -12.44 -5.16
N VAL A 173 0.11 -12.67 -5.85
CA VAL A 173 -1.22 -12.24 -5.40
C VAL A 173 -1.73 -13.21 -4.33
N LEU A 174 -2.04 -12.72 -3.13
CA LEU A 174 -2.69 -13.51 -2.08
C LEU A 174 -4.20 -13.55 -2.27
N ALA A 175 -4.81 -12.41 -2.59
CA ALA A 175 -6.24 -12.32 -2.84
C ALA A 175 -6.58 -11.18 -3.80
N THR A 176 -7.55 -11.43 -4.68
CA THR A 176 -8.33 -10.37 -5.34
C THR A 176 -9.56 -10.08 -4.47
N ARG A 177 -9.81 -8.81 -4.17
CA ARG A 177 -10.96 -8.33 -3.39
C ARG A 177 -11.83 -7.45 -4.28
N THR A 178 -13.13 -7.72 -4.29
CA THR A 178 -14.14 -6.92 -4.98
C THR A 178 -15.18 -6.49 -3.94
N PRO A 179 -14.99 -5.34 -3.28
CA PRO A 179 -15.92 -4.87 -2.25
C PRO A 179 -17.35 -4.70 -2.81
N ALA A 180 -18.35 -5.01 -1.99
CA ALA A 180 -19.75 -4.72 -2.28
C ALA A 180 -20.10 -3.26 -1.96
N TYR A 181 -19.45 -2.67 -0.95
CA TYR A 181 -19.52 -1.24 -0.66
C TYR A 181 -18.44 -0.48 -1.46
N PRO A 182 -18.66 0.78 -1.89
CA PRO A 182 -17.67 1.52 -2.67
C PRO A 182 -16.39 1.83 -1.87
N ASN A 183 -15.30 1.15 -2.18
CA ASN A 183 -13.95 1.55 -1.81
C ASN A 183 -13.26 2.14 -3.04
N ALA A 184 -13.23 3.48 -3.11
CA ALA A 184 -12.61 4.22 -4.20
C ALA A 184 -11.12 4.54 -3.95
N GLY A 185 -10.45 3.86 -3.01
CA GLY A 185 -9.02 4.00 -2.74
C GLY A 185 -8.63 5.42 -2.32
N THR A 186 -9.54 6.16 -1.69
CA THR A 186 -9.40 7.60 -1.41
C THR A 186 -8.32 7.92 -0.38
N VAL A 187 -7.94 6.92 0.42
CA VAL A 187 -6.83 7.02 1.38
C VAL A 187 -5.94 5.79 1.28
N VAL A 188 -4.63 6.01 1.41
CA VAL A 188 -3.63 4.95 1.48
C VAL A 188 -2.68 5.16 2.65
N GLY A 189 -2.01 4.10 3.06
CA GLY A 189 -0.98 4.18 4.08
C GLY A 189 -0.58 2.81 4.62
N VAL A 190 -0.41 2.77 5.94
CA VAL A 190 0.16 1.67 6.69
C VAL A 190 -0.87 1.11 7.69
N TYR A 191 -0.85 -0.20 7.87
CA TYR A 191 -1.68 -0.97 8.81
C TYR A 191 -0.82 -1.63 9.89
N ALA A 192 -1.29 -1.66 11.13
CA ALA A 192 -0.72 -2.52 12.18
C ALA A 192 -1.82 -3.22 13.00
N ASP A 193 -1.50 -4.38 13.58
CA ASP A 193 -2.38 -5.21 14.43
C ASP A 193 -1.65 -5.63 15.71
N VAL A 194 -1.44 -4.70 16.64
CA VAL A 194 -0.61 -4.86 17.85
C VAL A 194 -1.11 -6.01 18.72
N ARG A 195 -0.27 -7.03 18.93
CA ARG A 195 -0.56 -8.24 19.73
C ARG A 195 0.39 -8.46 20.91
N GLY A 196 1.25 -7.49 21.21
CA GLY A 196 2.19 -7.51 22.32
C GLY A 196 3.01 -6.23 22.40
N ALA A 197 3.99 -6.21 23.30
CA ALA A 197 5.02 -5.17 23.36
C ALA A 197 6.14 -5.45 22.34
N GLY A 198 6.98 -4.44 22.08
CA GLY A 198 8.11 -4.49 21.16
C GLY A 198 7.83 -3.86 19.79
N GLU A 199 8.56 -4.30 18.76
CA GLU A 199 8.51 -3.80 17.39
C GLU A 199 8.48 -4.97 16.40
N LEU A 200 7.50 -5.04 15.49
CA LEU A 200 7.60 -5.92 14.33
C LEU A 200 8.11 -5.15 13.14
N GLY A 201 9.29 -5.57 12.69
CA GLY A 201 9.80 -5.24 11.39
C GLY A 201 9.92 -3.75 11.20
N SER A 202 10.03 -3.35 9.95
CA SER A 202 10.01 -1.94 9.58
C SER A 202 9.67 -1.83 8.10
N LEU A 203 9.19 -0.65 7.73
CA LEU A 203 8.75 -0.30 6.39
C LEU A 203 9.63 0.82 5.81
N ASP A 204 9.87 0.79 4.51
CA ASP A 204 10.64 1.80 3.79
C ASP A 204 10.16 1.92 2.33
N ASN A 205 10.56 2.98 1.62
CA ASN A 205 10.27 3.25 0.21
C ASN A 205 8.78 3.13 -0.11
N PHE A 206 7.94 3.77 0.70
CA PHE A 206 6.50 3.85 0.50
C PHE A 206 6.21 4.61 -0.80
N ARG A 207 5.63 3.91 -1.77
CA ARG A 207 5.61 4.36 -3.17
C ARG A 207 4.35 3.95 -3.91
N VAL A 208 4.02 4.73 -4.94
CA VAL A 208 2.97 4.38 -5.90
C VAL A 208 3.60 4.11 -7.27
N VAL A 209 3.26 2.96 -7.86
CA VAL A 209 3.80 2.45 -9.12
C VAL A 209 2.65 2.21 -10.09
N PRO A 210 2.75 2.56 -11.39
CA PRO A 210 1.73 2.15 -12.36
C PRO A 210 1.79 0.64 -12.59
N GLU A 211 0.63 0.02 -12.78
CA GLU A 211 0.58 -1.42 -13.05
C GLU A 211 1.31 -1.78 -14.36
N PRO A 212 2.02 -2.93 -14.41
CA PRO A 212 2.84 -3.32 -15.56
C PRO A 212 2.09 -3.37 -16.91
N ALA A 213 0.80 -3.71 -16.89
CA ALA A 213 -0.04 -3.75 -18.08
C ALA A 213 -0.22 -2.36 -18.72
N THR A 214 -0.34 -1.30 -17.92
CA THR A 214 -0.46 0.09 -18.37
C THR A 214 0.80 0.52 -19.12
N LEU A 215 1.98 0.19 -18.59
CA LEU A 215 3.27 0.47 -19.24
C LEU A 215 3.41 -0.31 -20.57
N ALA A 216 3.00 -1.57 -20.61
CA ALA A 216 3.02 -2.38 -21.84
C ALA A 216 2.10 -1.80 -22.93
N LEU A 217 0.87 -1.39 -22.57
CA LEU A 217 -0.08 -0.78 -23.50
C LEU A 217 0.41 0.58 -24.02
N LEU A 218 0.99 1.42 -23.16
CA LEU A 218 1.60 2.69 -23.57
C LEU A 218 2.77 2.47 -24.54
N GLY A 219 3.64 1.50 -24.26
CA GLY A 219 4.76 1.13 -25.13
C GLY A 219 4.29 0.65 -26.51
N LEU A 220 3.33 -0.27 -26.56
CA LEU A 220 2.76 -0.78 -27.82
C LEU A 220 2.01 0.31 -28.60
N GLY A 221 1.23 1.16 -27.92
CA GLY A 221 0.53 2.29 -28.53
C GLY A 221 1.51 3.30 -29.14
N GLY A 222 2.57 3.66 -28.42
CA GLY A 222 3.64 4.53 -28.91
C GLY A 222 4.34 3.98 -30.16
N LEU A 223 4.71 2.69 -30.15
CA LEU A 223 5.30 2.01 -31.32
C LEU A 223 4.34 1.99 -32.53
N GLY A 224 3.05 1.77 -32.28
CA GLY A 224 2.01 1.82 -33.33
C GLY A 224 1.93 3.19 -34.01
N LEU A 225 1.92 4.27 -33.23
CA LEU A 225 1.90 5.65 -33.74
C LEU A 225 3.18 6.01 -34.51
N LEU A 226 4.35 5.57 -34.04
CA LEU A 226 5.63 5.77 -34.73
C LEU A 226 5.69 5.03 -36.08
N ARG A 227 5.18 3.80 -36.14
CA ARG A 227 5.10 3.02 -37.39
C ARG A 227 4.19 3.69 -38.41
N ARG A 228 3.05 4.23 -37.97
CA ARG A 228 2.06 4.94 -38.81
C ARG A 228 2.54 6.32 -39.33
N ARG A 229 3.65 6.84 -38.79
CA ARG A 229 4.32 8.07 -39.27
C ARG A 229 5.44 7.82 -40.29
N ARG A 230 5.81 6.56 -40.55
CA ARG A 230 6.87 6.15 -41.49
C ARG A 230 6.36 5.45 -42.76
N ALA A 231 5.05 5.24 -42.86
CA ALA A 231 4.34 4.73 -44.03
C ALA A 231 3.47 5.83 -44.62
#